data_AF-A0A915K7W5-F1
#
_entry.id   AF-A0A915K7W5-F1
#
_cell.length_a   1.000
_cell.length_b   1.000
_cell.length_c   1.000
_cell.angle_alpha   90.00
_cell.angle_beta   90.00
_cell.angle_gamma   90.00
#
_symmetry.space_group_name_H-M   'P 1'
#
loop_
_entity.id
_entity.type
_entity.pdbx_description
1 polymer ?
#
loop_
_entity_poly.entity_id
_entity_poly.type
_entity_poly.pdbx_seq_one_letter_code
_entity_poly.pdbx_strand_id
1 'polypeptide(L)'
;MIDAASGLSFGKRSLSRIYTEVELPDMAFKYDHYLFNASYNYVDLSFDENALWAVYRYEHEHYLVAVQLNYNTLDIQKTWNLTEVSHYDVGNTFVICGTLYLVDNAYDLQSHVSRGFDFYREKWRHLKNVYWKNLHKNTNMAAYNRYDKLIYVTDHGYYFTVEADLKWR
;
A
#
# COMPACT_ATOMS: atom_id res chain seq x y z
N MET A 1 2.68 -12.31 25.77
CA MET A 1 3.22 -13.43 24.99
C MET A 1 2.21 -13.62 23.87
N ILE A 2 2.53 -13.15 22.66
CA ILE A 2 1.63 -13.29 21.51
C ILE A 2 1.80 -14.75 21.06
N ASP A 3 0.69 -15.49 21.06
CA ASP A 3 0.67 -16.92 20.75
C ASP A 3 1.03 -17.12 19.27
N ALA A 4 1.90 -18.09 19.00
CA ALA A 4 2.45 -18.33 17.66
C ALA A 4 1.44 -18.96 16.68
N ALA A 5 0.19 -19.18 17.13
CA ALA A 5 -0.93 -19.73 16.37
C ALA A 5 -1.93 -18.69 15.84
N SER A 6 -1.87 -17.44 16.27
CA SER A 6 -2.72 -16.36 15.73
C SER A 6 -2.03 -15.69 14.53
N GLY A 7 -2.73 -15.58 13.40
CA GLY A 7 -2.30 -14.74 12.28
C GLY A 7 -2.13 -13.28 12.72
N LEU A 8 -1.46 -12.45 11.92
CA LEU A 8 -1.41 -11.02 12.23
C LEU A 8 -2.79 -10.40 11.95
N SER A 9 -3.38 -9.82 12.99
CA SER A 9 -4.63 -9.07 12.89
C SER A 9 -4.37 -7.58 12.68
N PHE A 10 -5.18 -6.97 11.81
CA PHE A 10 -5.28 -5.53 11.65
C PHE A 10 -6.46 -5.02 12.49
N GLY A 11 -6.23 -4.01 13.32
CA GLY A 11 -7.23 -3.46 14.23
C GLY A 11 -7.65 -2.03 13.90
N LYS A 12 -8.96 -1.76 13.90
CA LYS A 12 -9.54 -0.42 13.89
C LYS A 12 -9.94 -0.04 15.30
N ARG A 13 -9.48 1.15 15.75
CA ARG A 13 -9.86 1.73 17.03
C ARG A 13 -10.57 3.06 16.83
N SER A 14 -11.82 3.16 17.27
CA SER A 14 -12.57 4.42 17.33
C SER A 14 -12.04 5.31 18.46
N LEU A 15 -12.18 6.63 18.31
CA LEU A 15 -11.96 7.60 19.40
C LEU A 15 -12.84 7.32 20.62
N SER A 16 -14.03 6.73 20.41
CA SER A 16 -14.92 6.22 21.46
C SER A 16 -14.47 4.89 22.09
N ARG A 17 -13.25 4.42 21.79
CA ARG A 17 -12.62 3.19 22.29
C ARG A 17 -13.27 1.88 21.85
N ILE A 18 -14.14 1.90 20.84
CA ILE A 18 -14.58 0.68 20.17
C ILE A 18 -13.41 0.11 19.37
N TYR A 19 -13.20 -1.20 19.46
CA TYR A 19 -12.11 -1.90 18.79
C TYR A 19 -12.66 -3.06 17.97
N THR A 20 -12.18 -3.18 16.74
CA THR A 20 -12.56 -4.21 15.77
C THR A 20 -11.28 -4.72 15.12
N GLU A 21 -11.16 -6.02 14.93
CA GLU A 21 -9.98 -6.64 14.31
C GLU A 21 -10.40 -7.48 13.10
N VAL A 22 -9.51 -7.58 12.13
CA VAL A 22 -9.60 -8.51 10.99
C VAL A 22 -8.25 -9.22 10.82
N GLU A 23 -8.27 -10.51 10.56
CA GLU A 23 -7.06 -11.25 10.16
C GLU A 23 -6.88 -11.17 8.64
N LEU A 24 -5.65 -10.90 8.20
CA LEU A 24 -5.30 -10.98 6.78
C LEU A 24 -4.80 -12.40 6.47
N PRO A 25 -5.46 -13.15 5.57
CA PRO A 25 -5.13 -14.55 5.31
C PRO A 25 -3.68 -14.73 4.84
N ASP A 26 -2.99 -15.71 5.42
CA ASP A 26 -1.64 -16.19 5.05
C ASP A 26 -0.58 -15.10 4.90
N MET A 27 -0.77 -13.95 5.52
CA MET A 27 0.11 -12.81 5.37
C MET A 27 1.50 -13.10 5.93
N ALA A 28 2.52 -12.57 5.26
CA ALA A 28 3.88 -12.56 5.75
C ALA A 28 4.06 -11.51 6.87
N PHE A 29 4.47 -11.93 8.07
CA PHE A 29 4.60 -11.02 9.23
C PHE A 29 5.77 -11.33 10.17
N LYS A 30 6.63 -12.31 9.83
CA LYS A 30 7.72 -12.77 10.69
C LYS A 30 9.07 -12.34 10.14
N TYR A 31 10.02 -12.06 11.03
CA TYR A 31 11.42 -11.78 10.68
C TYR A 31 11.58 -10.67 9.63
N ASP A 32 12.35 -10.91 8.58
CA ASP A 32 12.60 -9.99 7.47
C ASP A 32 11.63 -10.20 6.30
N HIS A 33 10.48 -10.84 6.53
CA HIS A 33 9.47 -11.07 5.52
C HIS A 33 8.64 -9.81 5.20
N TYR A 34 9.33 -8.68 5.00
CA TYR A 34 8.71 -7.41 4.69
C TYR A 34 7.94 -7.45 3.37
N LEU A 35 6.95 -6.58 3.29
CA LEU A 35 6.16 -6.32 2.10
C LEU A 35 7.06 -5.75 1.01
N PHE A 36 7.79 -4.67 1.30
CA PHE A 36 8.71 -4.06 0.35
C PHE A 36 10.14 -4.27 0.83
N ASN A 37 11.09 -4.47 -0.09
CA ASN A 37 12.50 -4.64 0.27
C ASN A 37 13.11 -3.36 0.86
N ALA A 38 12.48 -2.21 0.59
CA ALA A 38 13.00 -0.88 0.92
C ALA A 38 12.29 -0.18 2.09
N SER A 39 11.24 -0.78 2.63
CA SER A 39 10.56 -0.26 3.82
C SER A 39 10.24 -1.42 4.75
N TYR A 40 10.58 -1.27 6.02
CA TYR A 40 10.38 -2.29 7.06
C TYR A 40 8.90 -2.40 7.47
N ASN A 41 8.00 -2.60 6.51
CA ASN A 41 6.56 -2.75 6.69
C ASN A 41 6.10 -4.13 6.21
N TYR A 42 5.05 -4.68 6.81
CA TYR A 42 4.42 -5.94 6.39
C TYR A 42 3.09 -5.72 5.66
N VAL A 43 2.49 -4.55 5.89
CA VAL A 43 1.22 -4.10 5.31
C VAL A 43 1.37 -2.63 4.93
N ASP A 44 0.75 -2.28 3.82
CA ASP A 44 0.54 -0.90 3.39
C ASP A 44 -0.97 -0.63 3.31
N LEU A 45 -1.41 0.46 3.93
CA LEU A 45 -2.83 0.81 4.05
C LEU A 45 -3.10 2.06 3.24
N SER A 46 -4.17 2.03 2.46
CA SER A 46 -4.60 3.16 1.65
C SER A 46 -6.09 3.40 1.84
N PHE A 47 -6.49 4.67 1.89
CA PHE A 47 -7.88 5.06 1.95
C PHE A 47 -8.17 6.08 0.86
N ASP A 48 -8.99 5.70 -0.10
CA ASP A 48 -9.30 6.54 -1.25
C ASP A 48 -10.78 6.98 -1.25
N GLU A 49 -11.25 7.51 -2.37
CA GLU A 49 -12.62 7.92 -2.56
C GLU A 49 -13.64 6.79 -2.36
N ASN A 50 -13.21 5.54 -2.57
CA ASN A 50 -14.09 4.40 -2.74
C ASN A 50 -14.05 3.39 -1.59
N ALA A 51 -12.88 3.11 -1.02
CA ALA A 51 -12.74 2.07 0.00
C ALA A 51 -11.48 2.24 0.87
N LEU A 52 -11.42 1.38 1.89
CA LEU A 52 -10.19 1.07 2.60
C LEU A 52 -9.51 -0.09 1.87
N TRP A 53 -8.21 0.04 1.63
CA TRP A 53 -7.39 -0.95 0.94
C TRP A 53 -6.24 -1.37 1.85
N ALA A 54 -5.89 -2.65 1.80
CA ALA A 54 -4.64 -3.13 2.37
C ALA A 54 -3.85 -3.87 1.29
N VAL A 55 -2.56 -3.59 1.21
CA VAL A 55 -1.61 -4.31 0.38
C VAL A 55 -0.66 -5.05 1.30
N TYR A 56 -0.43 -6.32 1.02
CA TYR A 56 0.48 -7.20 1.75
C TYR A 56 1.03 -8.26 0.79
N ARG A 57 1.70 -9.28 1.31
CA ARG A 57 2.06 -10.47 0.54
C ARG A 57 1.84 -11.74 1.37
N TYR A 58 1.57 -12.85 0.70
CA TYR A 58 1.53 -14.14 1.39
C TYR A 58 2.94 -14.55 1.83
N GLU A 59 3.03 -15.32 2.93
CA GLU A 59 4.30 -15.76 3.55
C GLU A 59 5.26 -16.40 2.53
N HIS A 60 4.73 -17.24 1.64
CA HIS A 60 5.50 -18.03 0.68
C HIS A 60 5.47 -17.50 -0.76
N GLU A 61 4.96 -16.27 -0.95
CA GLU A 61 4.80 -15.69 -2.29
C GLU A 61 5.60 -14.39 -2.42
N HIS A 62 6.09 -14.16 -3.64
CA HIS A 62 6.86 -12.95 -3.98
C HIS A 62 6.02 -11.85 -4.61
N TYR A 63 4.74 -12.12 -4.92
CA TYR A 63 3.85 -11.13 -5.49
C TYR A 63 3.05 -10.37 -4.42
N LEU A 64 2.53 -9.20 -4.80
CA LEU A 64 1.67 -8.40 -3.93
C LEU A 64 0.23 -8.94 -3.89
N VAL A 65 -0.40 -8.85 -2.73
CA VAL A 65 -1.83 -9.13 -2.52
C VAL A 65 -2.48 -7.83 -2.10
N ALA A 66 -3.53 -7.42 -2.82
CA ALA A 66 -4.34 -6.28 -2.45
C ALA A 66 -5.73 -6.75 -2.01
N VAL A 67 -6.28 -6.15 -0.96
CA VAL A 67 -7.63 -6.42 -0.48
C VAL A 67 -8.43 -5.14 -0.32
N GLN A 68 -9.71 -5.23 -0.64
CA GLN A 68 -10.71 -4.20 -0.35
C GLN A 68 -11.37 -4.55 0.98
N LEU A 69 -11.31 -3.62 1.93
CA LEU A 69 -11.88 -3.76 3.26
C LEU A 69 -13.10 -2.86 3.40
N ASN A 70 -14.13 -3.38 4.06
CA ASN A 70 -15.23 -2.54 4.52
C ASN A 70 -14.70 -1.59 5.62
N TYR A 71 -14.75 -0.27 5.40
CA TYR A 71 -14.19 0.69 6.36
C TYR A 71 -14.90 0.68 7.73
N ASN A 72 -16.15 0.18 7.82
CA ASN A 72 -16.89 0.08 9.07
C ASN A 72 -16.55 -1.18 9.84
N THR A 73 -16.65 -2.34 9.20
CA THR A 73 -16.55 -3.66 9.83
C THR A 73 -15.18 -4.31 9.72
N LEU A 74 -14.32 -3.82 8.83
CA LEU A 74 -13.06 -4.42 8.40
C LEU A 74 -13.18 -5.74 7.63
N ASP A 75 -14.39 -6.18 7.27
CA ASP A 75 -14.55 -7.40 6.47
C ASP A 75 -13.86 -7.28 5.11
N ILE A 76 -13.14 -8.33 4.71
CA ILE A 76 -12.55 -8.43 3.38
C ILE A 76 -13.67 -8.62 2.37
N GLN A 77 -13.86 -7.64 1.49
CA GLN A 77 -14.88 -7.66 0.44
C GLN A 77 -14.37 -8.32 -0.83
N LYS A 78 -13.08 -8.13 -1.15
CA LYS A 78 -12.45 -8.66 -2.35
C LYS A 78 -10.93 -8.72 -2.20
N THR A 79 -10.32 -9.67 -2.90
CA THR A 79 -8.87 -9.92 -2.90
C THR A 79 -8.36 -10.00 -4.35
N TRP A 80 -7.20 -9.41 -4.60
CA TRP A 80 -6.48 -9.49 -5.87
C TRP A 80 -5.05 -9.98 -5.64
N ASN A 81 -4.69 -11.08 -6.30
CA ASN A 81 -3.31 -11.57 -6.34
C ASN A 81 -2.60 -10.92 -7.55
N LEU A 82 -1.65 -10.03 -7.28
CA LEU A 82 -0.99 -9.19 -8.28
C LEU A 82 0.28 -9.86 -8.83
N THR A 83 0.12 -11.03 -9.44
CA THR A 83 1.22 -11.93 -9.85
C THR A 83 2.19 -11.36 -10.91
N GLU A 84 1.83 -10.25 -11.56
CA GLU A 84 2.70 -9.56 -12.54
C GLU A 84 3.78 -8.68 -11.89
N VAL A 85 3.73 -8.52 -10.57
CA VAL A 85 4.66 -7.66 -9.84
C VAL A 85 5.29 -8.41 -8.68
N SER A 86 6.61 -8.41 -8.66
CA SER A 86 7.40 -8.84 -7.51
C SER A 86 7.48 -7.73 -6.47
N HIS A 87 7.33 -8.10 -5.20
CA HIS A 87 7.44 -7.21 -4.06
C HIS A 87 8.85 -6.59 -3.92
N TYR A 88 9.87 -7.20 -4.53
CA TYR A 88 11.23 -6.66 -4.62
C TYR A 88 11.34 -5.45 -5.55
N ASP A 89 10.41 -5.30 -6.51
CA ASP A 89 10.41 -4.23 -7.52
C ASP A 89 9.52 -3.03 -7.11
N VAL A 90 9.14 -2.97 -5.83
CA VAL A 90 8.23 -1.96 -5.29
C VAL A 90 8.82 -1.41 -3.99
N GLY A 91 8.99 -0.10 -3.94
CA GLY A 91 9.43 0.62 -2.75
C GLY A 91 8.29 1.18 -1.91
N ASN A 92 7.15 1.51 -2.52
CA ASN A 92 5.97 1.99 -1.82
C ASN A 92 4.71 1.87 -2.70
N THR A 93 3.53 2.01 -2.11
CA THR A 93 2.28 2.06 -2.87
C THR A 93 1.33 3.12 -2.36
N PHE A 94 0.39 3.54 -3.21
CA PHE A 94 -0.74 4.39 -2.81
C PHE A 94 -1.92 4.14 -3.74
N VAL A 95 -3.14 4.37 -3.25
CA VAL A 95 -4.37 4.20 -4.05
C VAL A 95 -5.04 5.55 -4.27
N ILE A 96 -5.41 5.84 -5.52
CA ILE A 96 -6.19 7.02 -5.91
C ILE A 96 -7.30 6.58 -6.85
N CYS A 97 -8.55 6.98 -6.58
CA CYS A 97 -9.71 6.68 -7.43
C CYS A 97 -9.82 5.20 -7.87
N GLY A 98 -9.55 4.26 -6.97
CA GLY A 98 -9.67 2.82 -7.22
C GLY A 98 -8.55 2.22 -8.05
N THR A 99 -7.44 2.94 -8.23
CA THR A 99 -6.24 2.45 -8.90
C THR A 99 -5.09 2.42 -7.90
N LEU A 100 -4.49 1.25 -7.70
CA LEU A 100 -3.23 1.10 -6.96
C LEU A 100 -2.08 1.57 -7.83
N TYR A 101 -1.21 2.42 -7.29
CA TYR A 101 -0.02 2.92 -7.95
C TYR A 101 1.22 2.40 -7.21
N LEU A 102 2.21 1.94 -7.97
CA LEU A 102 3.44 1.37 -7.42
C LEU A 102 4.62 2.31 -7.65
N VAL A 103 5.28 2.70 -6.57
CA VAL A 103 6.57 3.41 -6.61
C VAL A 103 7.66 2.36 -6.72
N ASP A 104 8.49 2.42 -7.75
CA ASP A 104 9.45 1.34 -8.05
C ASP A 104 10.57 1.21 -7.01
N ASN A 105 11.02 2.31 -6.40
CA ASN A 105 12.13 2.31 -5.46
C ASN A 105 12.01 3.44 -4.42
N ALA A 106 12.31 3.15 -3.15
CA ALA A 106 12.23 4.13 -2.06
C ALA A 106 13.57 4.83 -1.73
N TYR A 107 14.69 4.34 -2.24
CA TYR A 107 16.05 4.83 -1.98
C TYR A 107 16.64 5.64 -3.15
N ASP A 108 16.26 5.36 -4.39
CA ASP A 108 16.76 6.11 -5.53
C ASP A 108 16.24 7.55 -5.48
N LEU A 109 17.14 8.54 -5.61
CA LEU A 109 16.74 9.95 -5.61
C LEU A 109 15.70 10.25 -6.70
N GLN A 110 15.88 9.63 -7.87
CA GLN A 110 14.93 9.67 -8.98
C GLN A 110 14.39 8.26 -9.17
N SER A 111 13.11 8.09 -8.88
CA SER A 111 12.36 6.85 -9.08
C SER A 111 11.18 7.13 -10.01
N HIS A 112 10.30 6.14 -10.17
CA HIS A 112 9.14 6.20 -11.04
C HIS A 112 7.91 5.59 -10.37
N VAL A 113 6.75 6.06 -10.84
CA VAL A 113 5.49 5.33 -10.67
C VAL A 113 5.21 4.66 -12.01
N SER A 114 5.75 3.47 -12.23
CA SER A 114 5.75 2.83 -13.56
C SER A 114 4.49 2.01 -13.85
N ARG A 115 3.80 1.56 -12.82
CA ARG A 115 2.67 0.64 -12.91
C ARG A 115 1.53 1.09 -12.01
N GLY A 116 0.32 0.88 -12.50
CA GLY A 116 -0.87 0.90 -11.65
C GLY A 116 -1.85 -0.20 -12.00
N PHE A 117 -2.62 -0.65 -11.01
CA PHE A 117 -3.64 -1.68 -11.15
C PHE A 117 -5.01 -1.08 -10.86
N ASP A 118 -5.89 -1.09 -11.86
CA ASP A 118 -7.27 -0.63 -11.73
C ASP A 118 -8.10 -1.75 -11.11
N PHE A 119 -8.52 -1.58 -9.85
CA PHE A 119 -9.24 -2.61 -9.10
C PHE A 119 -10.62 -2.95 -9.68
N TYR A 120 -11.25 -1.99 -10.35
CA TYR A 120 -12.59 -2.17 -10.92
C TYR A 120 -12.57 -2.83 -12.29
N ARG A 121 -11.55 -2.52 -13.09
CA ARG A 121 -11.34 -3.14 -14.40
C ARG A 121 -10.49 -4.40 -14.35
N GLU A 122 -9.83 -4.64 -13.23
CA GLU A 122 -8.87 -5.72 -13.01
C GLU A 122 -7.77 -5.73 -14.08
N LYS A 123 -7.24 -4.55 -14.36
CA LYS A 123 -6.27 -4.35 -15.45
C LYS A 123 -5.09 -3.53 -15.00
N TRP A 124 -3.91 -4.00 -15.39
CA TRP A 124 -2.67 -3.24 -15.31
C TRP A 124 -2.66 -2.09 -16.31
N ARG A 125 -2.07 -0.98 -15.85
CA ARG A 125 -1.75 0.20 -16.63
C ARG A 125 -0.26 0.47 -16.48
N HIS A 126 0.44 0.45 -17.60
CA HIS A 126 1.83 0.88 -17.65
C HIS A 126 1.88 2.40 -17.81
N LEU A 127 2.40 3.08 -16.80
CA LEU A 127 2.49 4.52 -16.75
C LEU A 127 3.85 4.94 -17.31
N LYS A 128 3.81 5.74 -18.38
CA LYS A 128 5.01 6.35 -18.95
C LYS A 128 5.12 7.78 -18.45
N ASN A 129 6.33 8.19 -18.08
CA ASN A 129 6.66 9.57 -17.69
C ASN A 129 6.03 10.06 -16.38
N VAL A 130 5.77 9.17 -15.41
CA VAL A 130 5.44 9.58 -14.03
C VAL A 130 6.70 9.44 -13.18
N TYR A 131 7.30 10.56 -12.83
CA TYR A 131 8.52 10.62 -12.05
C TYR A 131 8.20 10.73 -10.56
N TRP A 132 8.96 10.01 -9.75
CA TRP A 132 8.89 10.07 -8.29
C TRP A 132 10.25 10.50 -7.74
N LYS A 133 10.26 11.31 -6.67
CA LYS A 133 11.51 11.83 -6.09
C LYS A 133 11.58 11.52 -4.60
N ASN A 134 12.53 10.67 -4.21
CA ASN A 134 12.85 10.41 -2.81
C ASN A 134 13.92 11.41 -2.36
N LEU A 135 13.52 12.57 -1.85
CA LEU A 135 14.42 13.68 -1.53
C LEU A 135 15.53 13.31 -0.53
N HIS A 136 15.21 12.48 0.45
CA HIS A 136 16.13 11.97 1.46
C HIS A 136 16.48 10.50 1.28
N LYS A 137 16.14 9.92 0.12
CA LYS A 137 16.53 8.58 -0.31
C LYS A 137 16.16 7.50 0.72
N ASN A 138 15.05 7.63 1.43
CA ASN A 138 14.52 6.61 2.34
C ASN A 138 13.01 6.86 2.58
N THR A 139 12.22 6.77 1.51
CA THR A 139 10.75 6.94 1.62
C THR A 139 10.12 5.77 2.35
N ASN A 140 9.61 6.03 3.55
CA ASN A 140 9.02 5.00 4.42
C ASN A 140 7.53 4.79 4.15
N MET A 141 6.80 5.86 3.81
CA MET A 141 5.35 5.82 3.60
C MET A 141 4.93 6.87 2.57
N ALA A 142 4.01 6.51 1.68
CA ALA A 142 3.29 7.42 0.81
C ALA A 142 1.78 7.16 0.95
N ALA A 143 1.03 8.13 1.45
CA ALA A 143 -0.41 7.98 1.71
C ALA A 143 -1.20 9.09 1.02
N TYR A 144 -2.13 8.72 0.14
CA TYR A 144 -3.03 9.69 -0.49
C TYR A 144 -4.16 10.10 0.46
N ASN A 145 -4.50 11.39 0.44
CA ASN A 145 -5.65 11.94 1.13
C ASN A 145 -6.69 12.47 0.12
N ARG A 146 -7.87 11.86 0.11
CA ARG A 146 -8.99 12.22 -0.77
C ARG A 146 -9.54 13.64 -0.58
N TYR A 147 -9.36 14.25 0.60
CA TYR A 147 -10.00 15.52 0.92
C TYR A 147 -9.28 16.73 0.29
N ASP A 148 -7.96 16.71 0.30
CA ASP A 148 -7.10 17.75 -0.27
C ASP A 148 -6.39 17.29 -1.56
N LYS A 149 -6.51 16.00 -1.92
CA LYS A 149 -5.93 15.39 -3.11
C LYS A 149 -4.40 15.42 -3.12
N LEU A 150 -3.79 15.35 -1.93
CA LEU A 150 -2.34 15.31 -1.74
C LEU A 150 -1.88 13.92 -1.34
N ILE A 151 -0.66 13.57 -1.76
CA ILE A 151 0.07 12.41 -1.27
C ILE A 151 1.00 12.88 -0.16
N TYR A 152 0.77 12.40 1.05
CA TYR A 152 1.62 12.61 2.22
C TYR A 152 2.75 11.61 2.21
N VAL A 153 3.98 12.11 2.25
CA VAL A 153 5.19 11.28 2.16
C VAL A 153 6.03 11.49 3.41
N THR A 154 6.51 10.39 3.97
CA THR A 154 7.53 10.38 5.02
C THR A 154 8.82 9.81 4.45
N ASP A 155 9.91 10.59 4.48
CA ASP A 155 11.21 10.22 3.91
C ASP A 155 12.31 10.55 4.92
N HIS A 156 12.96 9.53 5.47
CA HIS A 156 13.98 9.67 6.52
C HIS A 156 13.53 10.55 7.72
N GLY A 157 12.26 10.49 8.08
CA GLY A 157 11.65 11.29 9.16
C GLY A 157 11.22 12.70 8.78
N TYR A 158 11.45 13.16 7.55
CA TYR A 158 10.88 14.38 7.01
C TYR A 158 9.48 14.12 6.44
N TYR A 159 8.60 15.10 6.57
CA TYR A 159 7.23 15.05 6.08
C TYR A 159 7.03 16.08 4.97
N PHE A 160 6.48 15.67 3.84
CA PHE A 160 6.12 16.55 2.74
C PHE A 160 4.87 16.06 2.02
N THR A 161 4.32 16.94 1.18
CA THR A 161 3.15 16.67 0.36
C THR A 161 3.51 16.75 -1.11
N VAL A 162 3.00 15.82 -1.91
CA VAL A 162 3.12 15.82 -3.37
C VAL A 162 1.71 15.97 -3.96
N GLU A 163 1.55 16.87 -4.92
CA GLU A 163 0.29 17.01 -5.65
C GLU A 163 0.11 15.88 -6.67
N ALA A 164 -1.06 15.25 -6.67
CA ALA A 164 -1.43 14.24 -7.66
C ALA A 164 -2.20 14.89 -8.83
N ASP A 165 -1.49 15.42 -9.84
CA ASP A 165 -2.11 15.87 -11.10
C ASP A 165 -2.38 14.67 -12.04
N LEU A 166 -3.44 13.93 -11.76
CA LEU A 166 -3.88 12.79 -12.58
C LEU A 166 -4.65 13.29 -13.81
N LYS A 167 -3.99 13.31 -14.96
CA LYS A 167 -4.64 13.55 -16.26
C LYS A 167 -4.99 12.22 -16.92
N TRP A 168 -6.26 11.86 -16.87
CA TRP A 168 -6.80 10.74 -17.64
C TRP A 168 -6.84 11.13 -19.12
N ARG A 169 -6.21 10.33 -19.98
CA ARG A 169 -6.37 10.41 -21.45
C ARG A 169 -7.33 9.33 -21.92
#